data_AF-A0A946ENH4-F1
#
_entry.id   AF-A0A946ENH4-F1
#
_cell.length_a   1.000
_cell.length_b   1.000
_cell.length_c   1.000
_cell.angle_alpha   90.00
_cell.angle_beta   90.00
_cell.angle_gamma   90.00
#
_symmetry.space_group_name_H-M   'P 1'
#
loop_
_entity.id
_entity.type
_entity.pdbx_description
1 polymer ?
#
loop_
_entity_poly.entity_id
_entity_poly.type
_entity_poly.pdbx_seq_one_letter_code
_entity_poly.pdbx_strand_id
1 'polypeptide(L)'
;MLLVGIGLVGISPLLSAFALGDEDLLLVDISLSTMLACGLFLGAFTAASSLGDEIRRKTVMVLLSKPVTRTTVLLGKFTGIALALSMAQLSWMATLALAIRHRSIHSQLVEDQAPVLWVSIAAVLISLLHAAWAHRRGASFPAMLSRNCMVTLVAAAIGMWCWGPDGSFRWPTSEFDPDIFWAMLLVHEGVLVLAAVALTASTRLPTPATIALSLATLFSSVVVGSLLRGSGWARWVPDLQRLWVSDGLIRGGHLAGSTVAWASLWAGVTLCSVLCLGVALFARRDVS
;
A
#
# COMPACT_ATOMS: atom_id res chain seq x y z
N MET A 1 8.37 -5.03 -7.48
CA MET A 1 7.71 -4.57 -6.23
C MET A 1 6.40 -5.29 -5.98
N LEU A 2 5.40 -5.26 -6.88
CA LEU A 2 4.14 -6.01 -6.70
C LEU A 2 4.35 -7.48 -6.27
N LEU A 3 5.00 -8.29 -7.11
CA LEU A 3 5.25 -9.71 -6.84
C LEU A 3 6.13 -9.93 -5.62
N VAL A 4 7.07 -9.03 -5.35
CA VAL A 4 7.94 -9.08 -4.16
C VAL A 4 7.10 -8.90 -2.91
N GLY A 5 6.20 -7.91 -2.88
CA GLY A 5 5.28 -7.72 -1.75
C GLY A 5 4.31 -8.90 -1.57
N ILE A 6 3.80 -9.48 -2.67
CA ILE A 6 2.96 -10.70 -2.59
C ILE A 6 3.77 -11.86 -1.99
N GLY A 7 5.01 -12.07 -2.44
CA GLY A 7 5.88 -13.12 -1.93
C GLY A 7 6.24 -12.93 -0.46
N LEU A 8 6.62 -11.72 -0.05
CA LEU A 8 6.98 -11.43 1.33
C LEU A 8 5.78 -11.55 2.29
N VAL A 9 4.61 -11.03 1.91
CA VAL A 9 3.38 -11.20 2.70
C VAL A 9 2.96 -12.67 2.72
N GLY A 10 3.07 -13.39 1.60
CA GLY A 10 2.74 -14.83 1.53
C GLY A 10 3.67 -15.73 2.34
N ILE A 11 4.93 -15.33 2.56
CA ILE A 11 5.90 -16.05 3.39
C ILE A 11 5.76 -15.67 4.88
N SER A 12 5.08 -14.57 5.21
CA SER A 12 4.91 -14.11 6.60
C SER A 12 4.40 -15.17 7.60
N PRO A 13 3.51 -16.12 7.24
CA PRO A 13 3.09 -17.18 8.18
C PRO A 13 4.25 -18.09 8.60
N LEU A 14 5.19 -18.36 7.69
CA LEU A 14 6.38 -19.17 7.99
C LEU A 14 7.32 -18.46 8.97
N LEU A 15 7.43 -17.13 8.87
CA LEU A 15 8.24 -16.32 9.78
C LEU A 15 7.60 -16.21 11.15
N SER A 16 6.28 -16.05 11.20
CA SER A 16 5.51 -15.93 12.43
C SER A 16 5.47 -17.23 13.25
N ALA A 17 5.52 -18.40 12.60
CA ALA A 17 5.57 -19.70 13.27
C ALA A 17 6.80 -19.91 14.18
N PHE A 18 7.85 -19.08 14.04
CA PHE A 18 9.01 -19.12 14.93
C PHE A 18 8.83 -18.29 16.21
N ALA A 19 7.78 -17.49 16.33
CA ALA A 19 7.50 -16.69 17.52
C ALA A 19 6.59 -17.47 18.47
N LEU A 20 7.08 -17.80 19.66
CA LEU A 20 6.29 -18.50 20.68
C LEU A 20 5.36 -17.52 21.39
N GLY A 21 4.04 -17.59 21.13
CA GLY A 21 3.00 -17.02 22.00
C GLY A 21 2.12 -15.90 21.43
N ASP A 22 2.61 -15.08 20.49
CA ASP A 22 1.86 -13.94 19.90
C ASP A 22 1.90 -13.95 18.37
N GLU A 23 1.62 -15.12 17.82
CA GLU A 23 1.98 -15.39 16.46
C GLU A 23 1.10 -14.59 15.45
N ASP A 24 -0.21 -14.42 15.72
CA ASP A 24 -1.13 -13.70 14.81
C ASP A 24 -0.83 -12.21 14.73
N LEU A 25 -0.51 -11.61 15.87
CA LEU A 25 -0.13 -10.21 15.96
C LEU A 25 1.17 -9.94 15.20
N LEU A 26 2.15 -10.85 15.32
CA LEU A 26 3.40 -10.76 14.59
C LEU A 26 3.22 -10.92 13.07
N LEU A 27 2.34 -11.82 12.63
CA LEU A 27 2.03 -12.01 11.20
C LEU A 27 1.49 -10.73 10.59
N VAL A 28 0.54 -10.08 11.27
CA VAL A 28 -0.06 -8.81 10.84
C VAL A 28 0.99 -7.70 10.83
N ASP A 29 1.80 -7.55 11.88
CA ASP A 29 2.82 -6.49 11.96
C ASP A 29 3.89 -6.60 10.86
N ILE A 30 4.42 -7.81 10.62
CA ILE A 30 5.38 -8.07 9.54
C ILE A 30 4.76 -7.77 8.17
N SER A 31 3.50 -8.14 7.98
CA SER A 31 2.79 -7.93 6.72
C SER A 31 2.50 -6.46 6.45
N LEU A 32 2.01 -5.72 7.45
CA LEU A 32 1.82 -4.27 7.37
C LEU A 32 3.13 -3.55 7.08
N SER A 33 4.25 -4.01 7.67
CA SER A 33 5.59 -3.43 7.47
C SER A 33 6.07 -3.64 6.05
N THR A 34 5.86 -4.85 5.55
CA THR A 34 6.17 -5.24 4.18
C THR A 34 5.35 -4.42 3.18
N MET A 35 4.05 -4.24 3.42
CA MET A 35 3.15 -3.45 2.58
C MET A 35 3.58 -1.97 2.54
N LEU A 36 3.91 -1.38 3.69
CA LEU A 36 4.42 -0.01 3.76
C LEU A 36 5.74 0.14 3.00
N ALA A 37 6.70 -0.75 3.21
CA ALA A 37 8.01 -0.71 2.57
C ALA A 37 7.90 -0.89 1.05
N CYS A 38 7.19 -1.94 0.60
CA CYS A 38 6.98 -2.19 -0.83
C CYS A 38 6.18 -1.06 -1.49
N GLY A 39 5.18 -0.52 -0.80
CA GLY A 39 4.37 0.61 -1.24
C GLY A 39 5.19 1.90 -1.38
N LEU A 40 6.05 2.20 -0.41
CA LEU A 40 6.97 3.34 -0.46
C LEU A 40 7.88 3.26 -1.70
N PHE A 41 8.56 2.13 -1.91
CA PHE A 41 9.44 1.98 -3.06
C PHE A 41 8.68 2.03 -4.37
N LEU A 42 7.57 1.31 -4.48
CA LEU A 42 6.74 1.33 -5.68
C LEU A 42 6.28 2.77 -5.99
N GLY A 43 5.75 3.48 -5.00
CA GLY A 43 5.26 4.86 -5.14
C GLY A 43 6.38 5.83 -5.51
N ALA A 44 7.54 5.73 -4.85
CA ALA A 44 8.68 6.60 -5.11
C ALA A 44 9.25 6.40 -6.52
N PHE A 45 9.39 5.15 -6.99
CA PHE A 45 9.84 4.86 -8.35
C PHE A 45 8.81 5.28 -9.41
N THR A 46 7.52 5.03 -9.18
CA THR A 46 6.45 5.45 -10.12
C THR A 46 6.34 6.98 -10.18
N ALA A 47 6.46 7.69 -9.06
CA ALA A 47 6.50 9.14 -9.02
C ALA A 47 7.72 9.70 -9.78
N ALA A 48 8.92 9.18 -9.50
CA ALA A 48 10.15 9.66 -10.11
C ALA A 48 10.19 9.41 -11.63
N SER A 49 9.73 8.25 -12.09
CA SER A 49 9.67 7.92 -13.52
C SER A 49 8.55 8.66 -14.26
N SER A 50 7.40 8.88 -13.63
CA SER A 50 6.27 9.56 -14.28
C SER A 50 6.48 11.06 -14.44
N LEU A 51 7.19 11.74 -13.54
CA LEU A 51 7.39 13.18 -13.64
C LEU A 51 8.87 13.57 -13.71
N GLY A 52 9.71 13.01 -12.85
CA GLY A 52 11.14 13.34 -12.80
C GLY A 52 11.87 13.04 -14.11
N ASP A 53 11.60 11.88 -14.73
CA ASP A 53 12.23 11.50 -16.00
C ASP A 53 11.68 12.26 -17.19
N GLU A 54 10.39 12.57 -17.21
CA GLU A 54 9.80 13.40 -18.27
C GLU A 54 10.35 14.84 -18.23
N ILE A 55 10.53 15.41 -17.03
CA ILE A 55 11.16 16.72 -16.87
C ILE A 55 12.60 16.69 -17.40
N ARG A 56 13.36 15.64 -17.07
CA ARG A 56 14.75 15.47 -17.51
C ARG A 56 14.88 15.34 -19.02
N ARG A 57 13.93 14.62 -19.66
CA ARG A 57 13.87 14.41 -21.10
C ARG A 57 13.24 15.59 -21.86
N LYS A 58 12.85 16.67 -21.17
CA LYS A 58 12.12 17.83 -21.70
C LYS A 58 10.79 17.48 -22.40
N THR A 59 10.26 16.27 -22.21
CA THR A 59 9.00 15.84 -22.85
C THR A 59 7.77 16.48 -22.21
N VAL A 60 7.85 16.88 -20.94
CA VAL A 60 6.77 17.63 -20.25
C VAL A 60 6.44 18.95 -20.98
N MET A 61 7.44 19.59 -21.61
CA MET A 61 7.25 20.86 -22.31
C MET A 61 6.30 20.73 -23.50
N VAL A 62 6.27 19.57 -24.15
CA VAL A 62 5.34 19.26 -25.25
C VAL A 62 3.90 19.13 -24.73
N LEU A 63 3.72 18.73 -23.47
CA LEU A 63 2.40 18.65 -22.85
C LEU A 63 1.90 20.04 -22.45
N LEU A 64 2.81 20.90 -21.98
CA LEU A 64 2.51 22.28 -21.55
C LEU A 64 2.28 23.25 -22.71
N SER A 65 2.57 22.87 -23.96
CA SER A 65 2.21 23.66 -25.14
C SER A 65 0.72 23.57 -25.49
N LYS A 66 0.00 22.58 -24.92
CA LYS A 66 -1.46 22.51 -24.94
C LYS A 66 -2.04 23.34 -23.79
N PRO A 67 -3.28 23.83 -23.87
CA PRO A 67 -3.92 24.65 -22.83
C PRO A 67 -4.29 23.82 -21.58
N VAL A 68 -3.30 23.16 -20.97
CA VAL A 68 -3.43 22.31 -19.79
C VAL A 68 -2.70 22.97 -18.64
N THR A 69 -3.41 23.21 -17.54
CA THR A 69 -2.79 23.82 -16.36
C THR A 69 -1.78 22.87 -15.71
N ARG A 70 -0.73 23.43 -15.13
CA ARG A 70 0.28 22.67 -14.36
C ARG A 70 -0.34 21.85 -13.23
N THR A 71 -1.41 22.37 -12.62
CA THR A 71 -2.22 21.69 -11.59
C THR A 71 -2.87 20.42 -12.14
N THR A 72 -3.52 20.50 -13.30
CA THR A 72 -4.15 19.34 -13.95
C THR A 72 -3.13 18.25 -14.29
N VAL A 73 -1.93 18.63 -14.74
CA VAL A 73 -0.84 17.67 -15.02
C VAL A 73 -0.40 16.94 -13.75
N LEU A 74 -0.13 17.68 -12.67
CA LEU A 74 0.33 17.09 -11.41
C LEU A 74 -0.74 16.20 -10.77
N LEU A 75 -1.98 16.68 -10.69
CA LEU A 75 -3.10 15.91 -10.14
C LEU A 75 -3.39 14.66 -10.98
N GLY A 76 -3.37 14.77 -12.31
CA GLY A 76 -3.55 13.61 -13.20
C GLY A 76 -2.47 12.54 -12.99
N LYS A 77 -1.20 12.96 -12.83
CA LYS A 77 -0.10 12.03 -12.50
C LYS A 77 -0.28 11.41 -11.13
N PHE A 78 -0.65 12.20 -10.13
CA PHE A 78 -0.91 11.69 -8.79
C PHE A 78 -2.05 10.66 -8.80
N THR A 79 -3.17 10.94 -9.46
CA THR A 79 -4.30 10.00 -9.57
C THR A 79 -3.88 8.69 -10.24
N GLY A 80 -3.06 8.75 -11.29
CA GLY A 80 -2.51 7.55 -11.94
C GLY A 80 -1.60 6.73 -11.00
N ILE A 81 -0.73 7.40 -10.24
CA ILE A 81 0.13 6.76 -9.23
C ILE A 81 -0.72 6.14 -8.11
N ALA A 82 -1.70 6.89 -7.60
CA ALA A 82 -2.60 6.46 -6.53
C ALA A 82 -3.40 5.23 -6.95
N LEU A 83 -3.91 5.19 -8.19
CA LEU A 83 -4.63 4.03 -8.73
C LEU A 83 -3.71 2.81 -8.86
N ALA A 84 -2.50 2.98 -9.41
CA ALA A 84 -1.52 1.89 -9.51
C ALA A 84 -1.13 1.33 -8.13
N LEU A 85 -0.93 2.22 -7.14
CA LEU A 85 -0.66 1.84 -5.75
C LEU A 85 -1.84 1.14 -5.10
N SER A 86 -3.08 1.60 -5.37
CA SER A 86 -4.30 0.97 -4.85
C SER A 86 -4.44 -0.46 -5.35
N MET A 87 -4.18 -0.70 -6.64
CA MET A 87 -4.23 -2.05 -7.22
C MET A 87 -3.19 -2.99 -6.60
N ALA A 88 -1.98 -2.48 -6.35
CA ALA A 88 -0.94 -3.24 -5.67
C ALA A 88 -1.30 -3.52 -4.20
N GLN A 89 -1.79 -2.51 -3.49
CA GLN A 89 -2.18 -2.63 -2.10
C GLN A 89 -3.32 -3.62 -1.92
N LEU A 90 -4.38 -3.56 -2.74
CA LEU A 90 -5.49 -4.52 -2.70
C LEU A 90 -5.01 -5.96 -2.92
N SER A 91 -4.00 -6.15 -3.79
CA SER A 91 -3.39 -7.47 -4.00
C SER A 91 -2.68 -7.98 -2.73
N TRP A 92 -1.90 -7.12 -2.07
CA TRP A 92 -1.24 -7.47 -0.80
C TRP A 92 -2.24 -7.65 0.35
N MET A 93 -3.31 -6.86 0.38
CA MET A 93 -4.39 -6.97 1.34
C MET A 93 -5.09 -8.34 1.25
N ALA A 94 -5.43 -8.74 0.03
CA ALA A 94 -6.01 -10.06 -0.22
C ALA A 94 -5.04 -11.20 0.14
N THR A 95 -3.74 -11.01 -0.12
CA THR A 95 -2.71 -11.99 0.27
C THR A 95 -2.62 -12.14 1.78
N LEU A 96 -2.67 -11.04 2.54
CA LEU A 96 -2.69 -11.06 4.00
C LEU A 96 -3.97 -11.73 4.54
N ALA A 97 -5.14 -11.44 3.96
CA ALA A 97 -6.38 -12.09 4.36
C ALA A 97 -6.33 -13.62 4.13
N LEU A 98 -5.73 -14.08 3.03
CA LEU A 98 -5.49 -15.50 2.77
C LEU A 98 -4.46 -16.09 3.74
N ALA A 99 -3.41 -15.34 4.08
CA ALA A 99 -2.38 -15.76 5.04
C ALA A 99 -2.95 -15.96 6.45
N ILE A 100 -3.80 -15.03 6.93
CA ILE A 100 -4.51 -15.15 8.21
C ILE A 100 -5.43 -16.39 8.20
N ARG A 101 -6.18 -16.58 7.11
CA ARG A 101 -7.07 -17.76 6.97
C ARG A 101 -6.29 -19.07 7.01
N HIS A 102 -5.15 -19.14 6.33
CA HIS A 102 -4.30 -20.34 6.33
C HIS A 102 -3.84 -20.69 7.74
N ARG A 103 -3.52 -19.69 8.56
CA ARG A 103 -2.95 -19.88 9.90
C ARG A 103 -4.00 -20.22 10.96
N SER A 104 -5.18 -19.60 10.89
CA SER A 104 -6.32 -19.94 11.76
C SER A 104 -6.60 -21.45 11.75
N ILE A 105 -6.44 -22.11 10.60
CA ILE A 105 -6.65 -23.55 10.43
C ILE A 105 -5.58 -24.40 11.12
N HIS A 106 -4.29 -24.00 11.13
CA HIS A 106 -3.22 -24.80 11.76
C HIS A 106 -3.28 -24.85 13.30
N SER A 107 -3.93 -23.87 13.93
CA SER A 107 -4.11 -23.85 15.39
C SER A 107 -5.11 -24.90 15.89
N GLN A 108 -5.98 -25.40 15.01
CA GLN A 108 -6.91 -26.49 15.28
C GLN A 108 -6.39 -27.71 14.50
N LEU A 109 -6.20 -28.87 15.14
CA LEU A 109 -5.67 -30.09 14.52
C LEU A 109 -6.65 -30.71 13.50
N VAL A 110 -7.07 -29.94 12.48
CA VAL A 110 -7.96 -30.34 11.40
C VAL A 110 -7.15 -30.37 10.12
N GLU A 111 -7.02 -31.57 9.53
CA GLU A 111 -6.41 -31.78 8.22
C GLU A 111 -7.28 -31.16 7.12
N ASP A 112 -7.09 -29.88 6.83
CA ASP A 112 -7.53 -29.28 5.57
C ASP A 112 -6.47 -28.30 5.04
N GLN A 113 -5.24 -28.81 4.92
CA GLN A 113 -4.01 -28.01 4.80
C GLN A 113 -3.69 -27.55 3.37
N ALA A 114 -4.50 -27.93 2.37
CA ALA A 114 -4.19 -27.73 0.96
C ALA A 114 -4.89 -26.54 0.27
N PRO A 115 -6.18 -26.21 0.49
CA PRO A 115 -6.91 -25.37 -0.45
C PRO A 115 -6.42 -23.92 -0.50
N VAL A 116 -6.13 -23.26 0.63
CA VAL A 116 -5.80 -21.82 0.65
C VAL A 116 -4.49 -21.51 -0.09
N LEU A 117 -3.44 -22.29 0.18
CA LEU A 117 -2.13 -22.08 -0.43
C LEU A 117 -2.19 -22.36 -1.93
N TRP A 118 -2.79 -23.48 -2.34
CA TRP A 118 -2.95 -23.81 -3.76
C TRP A 118 -3.81 -22.79 -4.51
N VAL A 119 -4.89 -22.30 -3.90
CA VAL A 119 -5.74 -21.25 -4.50
C VAL A 119 -4.95 -19.95 -4.68
N SER A 120 -4.16 -19.54 -3.68
CA SER A 120 -3.33 -18.34 -3.79
C SER A 120 -2.25 -18.45 -4.88
N ILE A 121 -1.56 -19.61 -4.96
CA ILE A 121 -0.56 -19.89 -5.99
C ILE A 121 -1.23 -19.92 -7.38
N ALA A 122 -2.37 -20.61 -7.50
CA ALA A 122 -3.14 -20.67 -8.74
C ALA A 122 -3.59 -19.27 -9.19
N ALA A 123 -4.07 -18.42 -8.28
CA ALA A 123 -4.47 -17.05 -8.59
C ALA A 123 -3.31 -16.22 -9.17
N VAL A 124 -2.11 -16.33 -8.58
CA VAL A 124 -0.91 -15.65 -9.09
C VAL A 124 -0.47 -16.23 -10.43
N LEU A 125 -0.47 -17.56 -10.59
CA LEU A 125 -0.10 -18.21 -11.86
C LEU A 125 -1.07 -17.86 -12.99
N ILE A 126 -2.38 -17.91 -12.76
CA ILE A 126 -3.41 -17.51 -13.73
C ILE A 126 -3.21 -16.03 -14.10
N SER A 127 -2.93 -15.17 -13.12
CA SER A 127 -2.64 -13.76 -13.36
C SER A 127 -1.42 -13.55 -14.26
N LEU A 128 -0.33 -14.27 -14.00
CA LEU A 128 0.90 -14.24 -14.79
C LEU A 128 0.67 -14.75 -16.21
N LEU A 129 0.01 -15.91 -16.36
CA LEU A 129 -0.27 -16.51 -17.66
C LEU A 129 -1.16 -15.59 -18.51
N HIS A 130 -2.23 -15.05 -17.93
CA HIS A 130 -3.09 -14.11 -18.64
C HIS A 130 -2.36 -12.79 -18.96
N ALA A 131 -1.53 -12.27 -18.05
CA ALA A 131 -0.75 -11.06 -18.31
C ALA A 131 0.28 -11.27 -19.42
N ALA A 132 0.97 -12.42 -19.44
CA ALA A 132 1.92 -12.78 -20.48
C ALA A 132 1.24 -12.96 -21.83
N TRP A 133 0.07 -13.60 -21.86
CA TRP A 133 -0.72 -13.75 -23.07
C TRP A 133 -1.24 -12.42 -23.62
N ALA A 134 -1.76 -11.55 -22.75
CA ALA A 134 -2.22 -10.23 -23.15
C ALA A 134 -1.07 -9.34 -23.61
N HIS A 135 0.13 -9.50 -23.04
CA HIS A 135 1.33 -8.79 -23.49
C HIS A 135 1.69 -9.14 -24.93
N ARG A 136 1.55 -10.42 -25.34
CA ARG A 136 1.73 -10.83 -26.74
C ARG A 136 0.76 -10.16 -27.72
N ARG A 137 -0.36 -9.60 -27.23
CA ARG A 137 -1.36 -8.86 -28.00
C ARG A 137 -1.14 -7.34 -27.99
N GLY A 138 0.00 -6.87 -27.46
CA GLY A 138 0.36 -5.45 -27.42
C GLY A 138 -0.04 -4.72 -26.13
N ALA A 139 -0.59 -5.41 -25.12
CA ALA A 139 -0.90 -4.78 -23.83
C ALA A 139 0.36 -4.60 -22.95
N SER A 140 0.33 -3.63 -22.04
CA SER A 140 1.41 -3.44 -21.07
C SER A 140 1.40 -4.53 -20.00
N PHE A 141 2.46 -5.33 -19.94
CA PHE A 141 2.58 -6.44 -19.00
C PHE A 141 2.40 -6.01 -17.53
N PRO A 142 3.05 -4.93 -17.03
CA PRO A 142 2.94 -4.56 -15.61
C PRO A 142 1.53 -4.11 -15.21
N ALA A 143 0.82 -3.37 -16.07
CA ALA A 143 -0.54 -2.91 -15.78
C ALA A 143 -1.52 -4.08 -15.79
N MET A 144 -1.38 -4.97 -16.77
CA MET A 144 -2.19 -6.19 -16.87
C MET A 144 -1.97 -7.10 -15.67
N LEU A 145 -0.71 -7.32 -15.28
CA LEU A 145 -0.35 -8.15 -14.14
C LEU A 145 -0.93 -7.58 -12.84
N SER A 146 -0.76 -6.28 -12.59
CA SER A 146 -1.29 -5.65 -11.38
C SER A 146 -2.81 -5.75 -11.30
N ARG A 147 -3.51 -5.56 -12.42
CA ARG A 147 -4.97 -5.72 -12.50
C ARG A 147 -5.40 -7.15 -12.24
N ASN A 148 -4.73 -8.10 -12.87
CA ASN A 148 -5.08 -9.51 -12.76
C ASN A 148 -4.82 -10.04 -11.35
N CYS A 149 -3.68 -9.69 -10.75
CA CYS A 149 -3.37 -10.04 -9.36
C CYS A 149 -4.43 -9.48 -8.41
N MET A 150 -4.81 -8.20 -8.58
CA MET A 150 -5.85 -7.58 -7.76
C MET A 150 -7.17 -8.37 -7.87
N VAL A 151 -7.67 -8.62 -9.08
CA VAL A 151 -8.96 -9.31 -9.28
C VAL A 151 -8.92 -10.74 -8.75
N THR A 152 -7.89 -11.51 -9.11
CA THR A 152 -7.84 -12.94 -8.76
C THR A 152 -7.55 -13.18 -7.29
N LEU A 153 -6.66 -12.40 -6.65
CA LEU A 153 -6.36 -12.57 -5.23
C LEU A 153 -7.53 -12.08 -4.36
N VAL A 154 -8.18 -10.98 -4.72
CA VAL A 154 -9.38 -10.52 -4.00
C VAL A 154 -10.52 -11.55 -4.16
N ALA A 155 -10.73 -12.09 -5.36
CA ALA A 155 -11.73 -13.14 -5.57
C ALA A 155 -11.39 -14.42 -4.78
N ALA A 156 -10.12 -14.81 -4.73
CA ALA A 156 -9.65 -15.92 -3.92
C ALA A 156 -9.88 -15.68 -2.42
N ALA A 157 -9.54 -14.49 -1.93
CA ALA A 157 -9.77 -14.12 -0.53
C ALA A 157 -11.26 -14.17 -0.19
N ILE A 158 -12.12 -13.54 -0.98
CA ILE A 158 -13.58 -13.58 -0.76
C ILE A 158 -14.07 -15.03 -0.80
N GLY A 159 -13.68 -15.82 -1.80
CA GLY A 159 -14.10 -17.22 -1.93
C GLY A 159 -13.72 -18.08 -0.73
N MET A 160 -12.48 -17.96 -0.24
CA MET A 160 -11.98 -18.73 0.90
C MET A 160 -12.57 -18.28 2.24
N TRP A 161 -12.91 -16.99 2.39
CA TRP A 161 -13.56 -16.48 3.59
C TRP A 161 -15.08 -16.70 3.58
N CYS A 162 -15.69 -16.93 2.41
CA CYS A 162 -17.10 -17.30 2.30
C CYS A 162 -17.37 -18.75 2.73
N TRP A 163 -16.37 -19.62 2.73
CA TRP A 163 -16.51 -21.03 3.04
C TRP A 163 -15.85 -21.35 4.39
N GLY A 164 -16.67 -21.69 5.39
CA GLY A 164 -16.22 -22.15 6.69
C GLY A 164 -15.48 -23.49 6.62
N PRO A 165 -14.62 -23.84 7.60
CA PRO A 165 -13.95 -25.14 7.67
C PRO A 165 -14.96 -26.31 7.69
N ASP A 166 -16.15 -26.08 8.26
CA ASP A 166 -17.26 -27.04 8.31
C ASP A 166 -18.02 -27.19 6.98
N GLY A 167 -17.59 -26.50 5.92
CA GLY A 167 -18.29 -26.45 4.63
C GLY A 167 -19.52 -25.52 4.61
N SER A 168 -19.78 -24.79 5.70
CA SER A 168 -20.90 -23.84 5.78
C SER A 168 -20.58 -22.52 5.06
N PHE A 169 -21.57 -21.98 4.33
CA PHE A 169 -21.45 -20.66 3.71
C PHE A 169 -21.64 -19.56 4.77
N ARG A 170 -20.68 -18.65 4.87
CA ARG A 170 -20.69 -17.51 5.81
C ARG A 170 -20.26 -16.25 5.08
N TRP A 171 -20.68 -15.08 5.55
CA TRP A 171 -20.22 -13.82 4.95
C TRP A 171 -18.85 -13.44 5.51
N PRO A 172 -17.88 -12.97 4.69
CA PRO A 172 -16.52 -12.65 5.16
C PRO A 172 -16.50 -11.65 6.33
N THR A 173 -17.48 -10.76 6.39
CA THR A 173 -17.60 -9.73 7.43
C THR A 173 -17.95 -10.27 8.81
N SER A 174 -18.38 -11.54 8.94
CA SER A 174 -18.73 -12.11 10.25
C SER A 174 -17.56 -12.75 10.98
N GLU A 175 -16.50 -13.15 10.27
CA GLU A 175 -15.30 -13.78 10.88
C GLU A 175 -14.05 -12.93 10.78
N PHE A 176 -13.96 -12.01 9.81
CA PHE A 176 -12.79 -11.17 9.63
C PHE A 176 -12.75 -10.05 10.68
N ASP A 177 -11.64 -9.95 11.41
CA ASP A 177 -11.45 -8.89 12.39
C ASP A 177 -11.41 -7.50 11.71
N PRO A 178 -12.38 -6.61 11.99
CA PRO A 178 -12.43 -5.29 11.38
C PRO A 178 -11.19 -4.45 11.69
N ASP A 179 -10.53 -4.67 12.83
CA ASP A 179 -9.36 -3.88 13.25
C ASP A 179 -8.17 -4.11 12.31
N ILE A 180 -8.00 -5.35 11.81
CA ILE A 180 -6.97 -5.69 10.81
C ILE A 180 -7.27 -4.97 9.49
N PHE A 181 -8.53 -4.93 9.06
CA PHE A 181 -8.92 -4.23 7.83
C PHE A 181 -8.61 -2.73 7.92
N TRP A 182 -8.94 -2.11 9.06
CA TRP A 182 -8.64 -0.70 9.30
C TRP A 182 -7.13 -0.43 9.31
N ALA A 183 -6.33 -1.31 9.92
CA ALA A 183 -4.88 -1.18 9.89
C ALA A 183 -4.31 -1.24 8.46
N MET A 184 -4.82 -2.15 7.62
CA MET A 184 -4.41 -2.26 6.22
C MET A 184 -4.80 -1.02 5.40
N LEU A 185 -5.97 -0.43 5.68
CA LEU A 185 -6.42 0.82 5.06
C LEU A 185 -5.55 2.01 5.47
N LEU A 186 -5.22 2.14 6.75
CA LEU A 186 -4.37 3.24 7.24
C LEU A 186 -2.95 3.15 6.67
N VAL A 187 -2.38 1.93 6.55
CA VAL A 187 -1.10 1.73 5.86
C VAL A 187 -1.20 2.15 4.40
N HIS A 188 -2.32 1.90 3.72
CA HIS A 188 -2.52 2.35 2.34
C HIS A 188 -2.47 3.88 2.23
N GLU A 189 -3.17 4.58 3.12
CA GLU A 189 -3.15 6.04 3.16
C GLU A 189 -1.73 6.59 3.43
N GLY A 190 -0.97 5.93 4.31
CA GLY A 190 0.43 6.28 4.56
C GLY A 190 1.30 6.16 3.30
N VAL A 191 1.09 5.09 2.52
CA VAL A 191 1.75 4.91 1.22
C VAL A 191 1.35 6.00 0.22
N LEU A 192 0.07 6.42 0.19
CA LEU A 192 -0.38 7.52 -0.67
C LEU A 192 0.24 8.87 -0.28
N VAL A 193 0.36 9.16 1.02
CA VAL A 193 1.05 10.37 1.52
C VAL A 193 2.52 10.36 1.09
N LEU A 194 3.22 9.23 1.26
CA LEU A 194 4.62 9.09 0.83
C LEU A 194 4.77 9.21 -0.69
N ALA A 195 3.82 8.69 -1.47
CA ALA A 195 3.80 8.85 -2.92
C ALA A 195 3.56 10.31 -3.35
N ALA A 196 2.70 11.05 -2.63
CA ALA A 196 2.50 12.48 -2.86
C ALA A 196 3.78 13.28 -2.56
N VAL A 197 4.50 12.91 -1.49
CA VAL A 197 5.81 13.50 -1.16
C VAL A 197 6.82 13.19 -2.25
N ALA A 198 6.89 11.95 -2.72
CA ALA A 198 7.81 11.55 -3.79
C ALA A 198 7.52 12.27 -5.12
N LEU A 199 6.24 12.44 -5.48
CA LEU A 199 5.84 13.19 -6.67
C LEU A 199 6.18 14.68 -6.56
N THR A 200 5.94 15.25 -5.38
CA THR A 200 6.30 16.64 -5.07
C THR A 200 7.82 16.82 -5.17
N ALA A 201 8.59 15.89 -4.61
CA ALA A 201 10.05 15.88 -4.68
C ALA A 201 10.54 15.80 -6.13
N SER A 202 9.92 14.96 -6.97
CA SER A 202 10.34 14.76 -8.37
C SER A 202 10.13 15.98 -9.25
N THR A 203 9.39 17.00 -8.76
CA THR A 203 9.29 18.31 -9.45
C THR A 203 10.62 19.04 -9.49
N ARG A 204 11.58 18.73 -8.60
CA ARG A 204 12.88 19.44 -8.49
C ARG A 204 14.09 18.52 -8.34
N LEU A 205 13.92 17.35 -7.74
CA LEU A 205 15.00 16.44 -7.39
C LEU A 205 15.16 15.32 -8.41
N PRO A 206 16.40 14.79 -8.61
CA PRO A 206 16.63 13.59 -9.39
C PRO A 206 16.11 12.33 -8.65
N THR A 207 15.90 11.23 -9.39
CA THR A 207 15.33 9.97 -8.89
C THR A 207 15.96 9.42 -7.61
N PRO A 208 17.30 9.41 -7.44
CA PRO A 208 17.90 8.95 -6.18
C PRO A 208 17.52 9.85 -4.99
N ALA A 209 17.47 11.17 -5.21
CA ALA A 209 17.12 12.13 -4.18
C ALA A 209 15.63 12.12 -3.83
N THR A 210 14.75 11.80 -4.78
CA THR A 210 13.31 11.64 -4.48
C THR A 210 13.05 10.45 -3.58
N ILE A 211 13.73 9.32 -3.82
CA ILE A 211 13.63 8.11 -2.99
C ILE A 211 14.24 8.35 -1.61
N ALA A 212 15.41 9.01 -1.56
CA ALA A 212 16.03 9.39 -0.29
C ALA A 212 15.12 10.31 0.54
N LEU A 213 14.45 11.27 -0.10
CA LEU A 213 13.52 12.18 0.59
C LEU A 213 12.26 11.46 1.08
N SER A 214 11.70 10.52 0.31
CA SER A 214 10.55 9.74 0.78
C SER A 214 10.91 8.86 1.98
N LEU A 215 12.09 8.23 1.97
CA LEU A 215 12.61 7.48 3.12
C LEU A 215 12.87 8.40 4.31
N ALA A 216 13.53 9.54 4.10
CA ALA A 216 13.78 10.52 5.15
C ALA A 216 12.49 11.04 5.77
N THR A 217 11.42 11.20 4.98
CA THR A 217 10.09 11.60 5.48
C THR A 217 9.51 10.53 6.40
N LEU A 218 9.63 9.25 6.03
CA LEU A 218 9.22 8.14 6.89
C LEU A 218 9.99 8.15 8.22
N PHE A 219 11.32 8.16 8.18
CA PHE A 219 12.14 8.13 9.41
C PHE A 219 12.01 9.38 10.26
N SER A 220 11.96 10.57 9.65
CA SER A 220 11.79 11.83 10.38
C SER A 220 10.44 11.88 11.09
N SER A 221 9.38 11.35 10.49
CA SER A 221 8.07 11.28 11.15
C SER A 221 8.11 10.45 12.44
N VAL A 222 8.82 9.31 12.44
CA VAL A 222 9.03 8.45 13.62
C VAL A 222 9.78 9.19 14.72
N VAL A 223 10.89 9.86 14.36
CA VAL A 223 11.72 10.59 15.32
C VAL A 223 10.95 11.77 15.91
N VAL A 224 10.31 12.57 15.07
CA VAL A 224 9.57 13.76 15.50
C VAL A 224 8.35 13.38 16.33
N GLY A 225 7.61 12.33 15.91
CA GLY A 225 6.50 11.76 16.68
C GLY A 225 6.95 11.33 18.07
N SER A 226 8.11 10.67 18.18
CA SER A 226 8.69 10.23 19.45
C SER A 226 9.07 11.38 20.39
N LEU A 227 9.66 12.46 19.86
CA LEU A 227 10.12 13.62 20.63
C LEU A 227 8.97 14.49 21.13
N LEU A 228 7.88 14.56 20.37
CA LEU A 228 6.74 15.41 20.69
C LEU A 228 5.68 14.69 21.53
N ARG A 229 5.87 13.41 21.89
CA ARG A 229 4.93 12.64 22.72
C ARG A 229 4.64 13.40 24.02
N GLY A 230 3.35 13.66 24.28
CA GLY A 230 2.88 14.38 25.47
C GLY A 230 2.75 15.90 25.32
N SER A 231 3.22 16.50 24.22
CA SER A 231 3.02 17.93 23.94
C SER A 231 1.67 18.20 23.25
N GLY A 232 1.06 19.37 23.50
CA GLY A 232 -0.14 19.81 22.74
C GLY A 232 0.13 19.98 21.24
N TRP A 233 1.39 20.21 20.87
CA TRP A 233 1.87 20.33 19.50
C TRP A 233 1.92 19.01 18.75
N ALA A 234 1.99 17.88 19.45
CA ALA A 234 1.99 16.55 18.84
C ALA A 234 0.84 16.37 17.84
N ARG A 235 -0.31 17.03 18.09
CA ARG A 235 -1.53 17.00 17.27
C ARG A 235 -1.37 17.60 15.86
N TRP A 236 -0.45 18.53 15.68
CA TRP A 236 -0.32 19.31 14.43
C TRP A 236 0.84 18.87 13.55
N VAL A 237 1.78 18.10 14.09
CA VAL A 237 2.98 17.72 13.36
C VAL A 237 2.72 16.53 12.46
N PRO A 238 3.31 16.48 11.24
CA PRO A 238 3.09 15.37 10.35
C PRO A 238 3.72 14.09 10.91
N ASP A 239 2.90 13.22 11.50
CA ASP A 239 3.34 11.99 12.15
C ASP A 239 2.71 10.78 11.46
N LEU A 240 3.48 10.12 10.58
CA LEU A 240 3.04 8.91 9.91
C LEU A 240 2.85 7.74 10.89
N GLN A 241 3.36 7.81 12.14
CA GLN A 241 3.04 6.82 13.16
C GLN A 241 1.55 6.78 13.48
N ARG A 242 0.79 7.85 13.19
CA ARG A 242 -0.68 7.82 13.38
C ARG A 242 -1.41 6.87 12.45
N LEU A 243 -0.84 6.62 11.28
CA LEU A 243 -1.36 5.66 10.31
C LEU A 243 -0.82 4.25 10.57
N TRP A 244 0.12 4.13 11.50
CA TRP A 244 0.74 2.89 11.91
C TRP A 244 0.15 2.40 13.24
N VAL A 245 -0.92 1.59 13.17
CA VAL A 245 -1.66 1.16 14.36
C VAL A 245 -1.32 -0.25 14.83
N SER A 246 -0.27 -0.88 14.28
CA SER A 246 0.10 -2.25 14.68
C SER A 246 0.43 -2.34 16.18
N ASP A 247 1.09 -1.32 16.76
CA ASP A 247 1.36 -1.23 18.20
C ASP A 247 0.10 -1.27 19.07
N GLY A 248 -1.02 -0.72 18.56
CA GLY A 248 -2.31 -0.72 19.24
C GLY A 248 -2.99 -2.08 19.19
N LEU A 249 -2.94 -2.75 18.03
CA LEU A 249 -3.43 -4.12 17.85
C LEU A 249 -2.64 -5.12 18.69
N ILE A 250 -1.31 -5.01 18.75
CA ILE A 250 -0.43 -5.90 19.54
C ILE A 250 -0.77 -5.84 21.03
N ARG A 251 -1.25 -4.70 21.53
CA ARG A 251 -1.65 -4.54 22.94
C ARG A 251 -3.09 -5.02 23.22
N GLY A 252 -3.75 -5.68 22.26
CA GLY A 252 -5.13 -6.12 22.36
C GLY A 252 -6.15 -4.97 22.37
N GLY A 253 -5.77 -3.79 21.86
CA GLY A 253 -6.64 -2.63 21.80
C GLY A 253 -7.53 -2.65 20.56
N HIS A 254 -8.84 -2.44 20.76
CA HIS A 254 -9.77 -2.27 19.65
C HIS A 254 -9.62 -0.92 18.98
N LEU A 255 -9.71 -0.91 17.65
CA LEU A 255 -9.68 0.32 16.87
C LEU A 255 -11.06 0.97 16.85
N ALA A 256 -11.28 1.93 17.75
CA ALA A 256 -12.47 2.77 17.69
C ALA A 256 -12.56 3.46 16.31
N GLY A 257 -13.70 3.32 15.62
CA GLY A 257 -13.89 3.90 14.29
C GLY A 257 -13.67 5.41 14.23
N SER A 258 -13.85 6.13 15.35
CA SER A 258 -13.50 7.54 15.48
C SER A 258 -12.00 7.82 15.34
N THR A 259 -11.15 6.94 15.87
CA THR A 259 -9.68 7.05 15.79
C THR A 259 -9.23 6.85 14.35
N VAL A 260 -9.79 5.84 13.68
CA VAL A 260 -9.53 5.57 12.26
C VAL A 260 -9.98 6.75 11.40
N ALA A 261 -11.21 7.26 11.61
CA ALA A 261 -11.72 8.41 10.87
C ALA A 261 -10.85 9.66 11.06
N TRP A 262 -10.36 9.90 12.28
CA TRP A 262 -9.46 11.02 12.55
C TRP A 262 -8.09 10.85 11.87
N ALA A 263 -7.54 9.64 11.89
CA ALA A 263 -6.30 9.32 11.20
C ALA A 263 -6.45 9.51 9.67
N SER A 264 -7.57 9.06 9.10
CA SER A 264 -7.88 9.26 7.67
C SER A 264 -8.10 10.71 7.29
N LEU A 265 -8.78 11.49 8.12
CA LEU A 265 -8.92 12.92 7.91
C LEU A 265 -7.55 13.61 7.91
N TRP A 266 -6.70 13.26 8.88
CA TRP A 266 -5.34 13.78 8.97
C TRP A 266 -4.50 13.40 7.74
N ALA A 267 -4.61 12.15 7.25
CA ALA A 267 -3.95 11.71 6.02
C ALA A 267 -4.41 12.51 4.82
N GLY A 268 -5.73 12.70 4.65
CA GLY A 268 -6.31 13.49 3.56
C GLY A 268 -5.83 14.95 3.56
N VAL A 269 -5.79 15.60 4.73
CA VAL A 269 -5.27 16.98 4.88
C VAL A 269 -3.79 17.05 4.53
N THR A 270 -2.99 16.09 5.01
CA THR A 270 -1.55 16.03 4.74
C THR A 270 -1.30 15.82 3.25
N LEU A 271 -2.04 14.91 2.62
CA LEU A 271 -1.98 14.60 1.20
C LEU A 271 -2.31 15.84 0.35
N CYS A 272 -3.41 16.52 0.65
CA CYS A 272 -3.79 17.77 -0.03
C CYS A 272 -2.72 18.85 0.15
N SER A 273 -2.18 19.02 1.35
CA SER A 273 -1.13 20.00 1.65
C SER A 273 0.14 19.75 0.84
N VAL A 274 0.59 18.50 0.77
CA VAL A 274 1.77 18.09 0.00
C VAL A 274 1.54 18.29 -1.51
N LEU A 275 0.35 17.94 -2.02
CA LEU A 275 0.02 18.16 -3.43
C LEU A 275 -0.05 19.66 -3.78
N CYS A 276 -0.65 20.48 -2.92
CA CYS A 276 -0.64 21.94 -3.07
C CYS A 276 0.80 22.50 -3.11
N LEU A 277 1.68 21.99 -2.24
CA LEU A 277 3.10 22.34 -2.27
C LEU A 277 3.76 21.91 -3.60
N GLY A 278 3.47 20.69 -4.09
CA GLY A 278 3.94 20.22 -5.39
C GLY A 278 3.50 21.10 -6.55
N VAL A 279 2.25 21.56 -6.56
CA VAL A 279 1.73 22.50 -7.56
C VAL A 279 2.49 23.82 -7.49
N ALA A 280 2.69 24.38 -6.30
CA ALA A 280 3.43 25.64 -6.12
C ALA A 280 4.89 25.53 -6.55
N LEU A 281 5.57 24.43 -6.21
CA LEU A 281 6.96 24.17 -6.59
C LEU A 281 7.13 23.99 -8.10
N PHE A 282 6.15 23.34 -8.74
CA PHE A 282 6.12 23.11 -10.18
C PHE A 282 5.76 24.38 -10.96
N ALA A 283 4.92 25.26 -10.41
CA ALA A 283 4.59 26.55 -11.02
C ALA A 283 5.80 27.51 -11.09
N ARG A 284 6.67 27.50 -10.08
CA ARG A 284 7.87 28.34 -10.01
C ARG A 284 9.07 27.80 -10.79
N ARG A 285 8.96 26.63 -11.43
CA ARG A 285 10.04 26.10 -12.25
C ARG A 285 9.99 26.78 -13.62
N ASP A 286 10.98 27.62 -13.88
CA ASP A 286 11.25 28.14 -15.22
C ASP A 286 11.75 26.97 -16.06
N VAL A 287 10.96 26.61 -17.06
CA VAL A 287 11.27 25.52 -17.98
C VAL A 287 11.89 26.15 -19.23
N SER A 288 13.11 26.68 -19.08
CA SER A 288 13.96 27.17 -20.18
C SER A 288 15.03 26.14 -20.52
#